data_AF-A0A1M4YE78-F1
#
_entry.id   AF-A0A1M4YE78-F1
#
_cell.length_a   1.000
_cell.length_b   1.000
_cell.length_c   1.000
_cell.angle_alpha   90.00
_cell.angle_beta   90.00
_cell.angle_gamma   90.00
#
_symmetry.space_group_name_H-M   'P 1'
#
loop_
_entity.id
_entity.type
_entity.pdbx_description
1 polymer ?
#
loop_
_entity_poly.entity_id
_entity_poly.type
_entity_poly.pdbx_seq_one_letter_code
_entity_poly.pdbx_strand_id
1 'polypeptide(L)' 'MNELEKLLERKKFLENEKEAIKKYMGPYEHDKNLDEEWEKINKELEEIEKKLNEMKVKEK' A
#
# COMPACT_ATOMS: atom_id res chain seq x y z
N MET A 1 17.45 -10.87 4.01
CA MET A 1 16.44 -9.82 4.26
C MET A 1 15.45 -10.36 5.26
N ASN A 2 15.34 -9.69 6.40
CA ASN A 2 14.40 -10.03 7.45
C ASN A 2 12.96 -9.78 6.97
N GLU A 3 11.97 -10.50 7.51
CA GLU A 3 10.57 -10.38 7.08
C GLU A 3 10.04 -8.95 7.24
N LEU A 4 10.47 -8.28 8.31
CA LEU A 4 10.21 -6.86 8.58
C LEU A 4 10.71 -5.94 7.46
N GLU A 5 11.94 -6.15 6.98
CA GLU A 5 12.53 -5.32 5.91
C GLU A 5 11.76 -5.48 4.60
N LYS A 6 11.34 -6.71 4.27
CA LYS A 6 10.53 -6.99 3.08
C LYS A 6 9.17 -6.30 3.14
N LEU A 7 8.51 -6.31 4.30
CA LEU A 7 7.23 -5.63 4.48
C LEU A 7 7.38 -4.11 4.38
N LEU A 8 8.47 -3.54 4.92
CA LEU A 8 8.75 -2.11 4.82
C LEU A 8 9.07 -1.69 3.37
N GLU A 9 9.87 -2.48 2.65
CA GLU A 9 10.18 -2.23 1.25
C GLU A 9 8.90 -2.30 0.40
N ARG A 10 8.06 -3.31 0.62
CA ARG A 10 6.78 -3.46 -0.07
C ARG A 10 5.83 -2.31 0.25
N LYS A 11 5.73 -1.88 1.51
CA LYS A 11 4.94 -0.71 1.91
C LYS A 11 5.36 0.53 1.13
N LYS A 12 6.67 0.81 1.09
CA LYS A 12 7.23 1.97 0.37
C LYS A 12 6.94 1.92 -1.13
N PHE A 13 7.01 0.74 -1.73
CA PHE A 13 6.66 0.54 -3.13
C PHE A 13 5.19 0.89 -3.41
N LEU A 14 4.26 0.35 -2.61
CA LEU A 14 2.83 0.60 -2.73
C LEU A 14 2.46 2.07 -2.47
N GLU A 15 3.14 2.75 -1.53
CA GLU A 15 2.94 4.18 -1.30
C GLU A 15 3.34 5.02 -2.54
N ASN A 16 4.44 4.67 -3.20
CA ASN A 16 4.85 5.32 -4.45
C ASN A 16 3.86 5.04 -5.59
N GLU A 17 3.36 3.81 -5.73
CA GLU A 17 2.33 3.47 -6.74
C GLU A 17 1.04 4.25 -6.49
N LYS A 18 0.61 4.37 -5.23
CA LYS A 18 -0.54 5.17 -4.84
C LYS A 18 -0.35 6.64 -5.22
N GLU A 19 0.81 7.23 -4.95
CA GLU A 19 1.11 8.61 -5.37
C GLU A 19 1.10 8.77 -6.89
N ALA A 20 1.57 7.77 -7.64
CA ALA A 20 1.50 7.77 -9.09
C ALA A 20 0.04 7.77 -9.57
N ILE A 21 -0.78 6.82 -9.10
CA ILE A 21 -2.21 6.73 -9.44
C ILE A 21 -2.93 8.02 -9.08
N LYS A 22 -2.64 8.64 -7.92
CA LYS A 22 -3.23 9.92 -7.52
C LYS A 22 -3.00 11.04 -8.54
N LYS A 23 -1.85 11.06 -9.21
CA LYS A 23 -1.54 12.04 -10.26
C LYS A 23 -2.34 11.78 -11.53
N TYR A 24 -2.69 10.53 -11.81
CA TYR A 24 -3.46 10.13 -12.98
C TYR A 24 -4.98 10.18 -12.76
N MET A 25 -5.48 9.98 -11.53
CA MET A 25 -6.89 10.15 -11.12
C MET A 25 -7.35 11.63 -11.05
N GLY A 26 -6.78 12.50 -11.89
CA GLY A 26 -7.16 13.91 -11.98
C GLY A 26 -8.64 14.11 -12.39
N PRO A 27 -9.16 15.35 -12.32
CA PRO A 27 -10.60 15.65 -12.30
C PRO A 27 -11.42 15.29 -13.55
N TYR A 28 -10.81 14.74 -14.61
CA TYR A 28 -11.47 14.57 -15.90
C TYR A 28 -11.55 13.13 -16.41
N GLU A 29 -10.97 12.14 -15.73
CA GLU A 29 -11.08 10.73 -16.11
C GLU A 29 -11.37 9.85 -14.88
N HIS A 30 -12.65 9.54 -14.68
CA HIS A 30 -13.06 8.43 -13.81
C HIS A 30 -12.76 7.10 -14.53
N ASP A 31 -11.49 6.71 -14.53
CA ASP A 31 -11.09 5.38 -14.98
C ASP A 31 -11.38 4.38 -13.85
N LYS A 32 -12.40 3.56 -14.05
CA LYS A 32 -12.78 2.50 -13.10
C LYS A 32 -11.60 1.58 -12.76
N ASN A 33 -10.66 1.38 -13.69
CA ASN A 33 -9.48 0.57 -13.41
C ASN A 33 -8.57 1.27 -12.40
N LEU A 34 -8.42 2.59 -12.46
CA LEU A 34 -7.63 3.34 -11.48
C LEU A 34 -8.28 3.31 -10.09
N ASP A 35 -9.62 3.38 -10.01
CA ASP A 35 -10.35 3.18 -8.76
C ASP A 35 -10.13 1.78 -8.17
N GLU A 36 -10.19 0.73 -9.00
CA GLU A 36 -9.93 -0.65 -8.56
C GLU A 36 -8.49 -0.87 -8.10
N GLU A 37 -7.50 -0.36 -8.84
CA GLU A 37 -6.08 -0.45 -8.46
C GLU A 37 -5.80 0.35 -7.19
N TRP A 38 -6.41 1.54 -7.04
CA TRP A 38 -6.33 2.33 -5.82
C TRP A 38 -6.88 1.57 -4.61
N GLU A 39 -8.03 0.92 -4.74
CA GLU A 39 -8.63 0.12 -3.66
C GLU A 39 -7.74 -1.07 -3.29
N LYS A 40 -7.18 -1.79 -4.28
CA LYS A 40 -6.26 -2.90 -4.05
C LYS A 40 -5.01 -2.47 -3.29
N ILE A 41 -4.38 -1.38 -3.72
CA ILE A 41 -3.19 -0.84 -3.05
C ILE A 41 -3.50 -0.45 -1.60
N ASN A 42 -4.65 0.17 -1.34
CA ASN A 42 -5.06 0.50 0.02
C ASN A 42 -5.28 -0.74 0.89
N LYS A 43 -5.93 -1.78 0.36
CA LYS A 43 -6.13 -3.04 1.08
C LYS A 43 -4.79 -3.71 1.41
N GLU A 44 -3.88 -3.76 0.44
CA GLU A 44 -2.55 -4.36 0.64
C GLU A 44 -1.73 -3.58 1.68
N LEU A 45 -1.77 -2.24 1.64
CA LEU A 45 -1.14 -1.39 2.65
C LEU A 45 -1.71 -1.66 4.05
N GLU A 46 -3.02 -1.78 4.19
CA GLU A 46 -3.66 -2.09 5.48
C GLU A 46 -3.24 -3.46 6.03
N GLU A 47 -3.15 -4.47 5.16
CA GLU A 47 -2.66 -5.80 5.56
C GLU A 47 -1.19 -5.78 5.99
N ILE A 48 -0.35 -5.03 5.28
CA ILE A 48 1.05 -4.86 5.65
C ILE A 48 1.16 -4.16 7.01
N GLU A 49 0.38 -3.10 7.25
CA GLU A 49 0.37 -2.42 8.54
C GLU A 49 -0.12 -3.32 9.68
N LYS A 50 -1.14 -4.14 9.46
CA LYS A 50 -1.59 -5.16 10.41
C LYS A 50 -0.46 -6.13 10.76
N LYS A 51 0.20 -6.71 9.75
CA LYS A 51 1.33 -7.63 9.96
C LYS A 51 2.49 -6.97 10.71
N LEU A 52 2.85 -5.75 10.34
CA LEU A 52 3.89 -4.96 11.02
C LEU A 52 3.52 -4.70 12.49
N ASN A 53 2.25 -4.40 12.77
CA ASN A 53 1.79 -4.17 14.13
C ASN A 53 1.77 -5.47 14.96
N GLU A 54 1.32 -6.59 14.38
CA GLU A 54 1.37 -7.90 15.03
C GLU A 54 2.81 -8.31 15.38
N MET A 55 3.78 -8.03 14.50
CA MET A 55 5.19 -8.26 14.78
C MET A 55 5.69 -7.40 15.95
N LYS A 56 5.37 -6.10 15.97
CA LYS A 56 5.73 -5.20 17.08
C LYS A 56 5.11 -5.63 18.41
N VAL A 57 3.88 -6.16 18.39
CA VAL A 57 3.19 -6.63 19.59
C VAL A 57 3.79 -7.95 20.09
N LYS A 58 4.23 -8.84 19.20
CA LYS A 58 4.89 -10.12 19.57
C LYS A 58 6.30 -9.96 20.13
N GLU A 59 6.96 -8.83 19.87
CA GLU A 59 8.28 -8.50 20.45
C GLU A 59 8.19 -7.78 21.82
N LYS A 60 6.97 -7.52 22.33
CA LYS A 60 6.72 -6.91 23.65
C LYS A 60 6.32 -7.95 24.69
#